data_AF-A0A0F9K6N5-F1
#
_entry.id   AF-A0A0F9K6N5-F1
#
_cell.length_a   1.000
_cell.length_b   1.000
_cell.length_c   1.000
_cell.angle_alpha   90.00
_cell.angle_beta   90.00
_cell.angle_gamma   90.00
#
_symmetry.space_group_name_H-M   'P 1'
#
loop_
_entity.id
_entity.type
_entity.pdbx_description
1 polymer ?
#
loop_
_entity_poly.entity_id
_entity_poly.type
_entity_poly.pdbx_seq_one_letter_code
_entity_poly.pdbx_strand_id
1 'polypeptide(L)'
;MNELVQATTYVLGDEKAIAFYEMNLSSPTGRRRYEIIWVVRDDKACEFRKDIGPVTDVDQIRIPSHMEHTVSELREMASQLKLRPVDKLDLAGLDKIKTETGTSE
;
A
#
# COMPACT_ATOMS: atom_id res chain seq x y z
N MET A 1 -12.32 -20.63 -8.87
CA MET A 1 -11.11 -20.86 -9.69
C MET A 1 -9.94 -20.31 -8.89
N ASN A 2 -9.09 -21.18 -8.34
CA ASN A 2 -7.84 -20.74 -7.71
C ASN A 2 -6.78 -20.70 -8.81
N GLU A 3 -6.61 -19.54 -9.43
CA GLU A 3 -5.48 -19.30 -10.30
C GLU A 3 -4.23 -19.13 -9.43
N LEU A 4 -3.19 -19.91 -9.70
CA LEU A 4 -1.92 -19.80 -9.00
C LEU A 4 -1.22 -18.53 -9.49
N VAL A 5 -1.10 -17.53 -8.61
CA VAL A 5 -0.32 -16.33 -8.89
C VAL A 5 1.16 -16.71 -8.97
N GLN A 6 1.81 -16.32 -10.07
CA GLN A 6 3.24 -16.54 -10.25
C GLN A 6 4.03 -15.67 -9.28
N ALA A 7 4.87 -16.27 -8.44
CA ALA A 7 5.74 -15.53 -7.54
C ALA A 7 7.13 -15.29 -8.17
N THR A 8 7.74 -14.13 -7.90
CA THR A 8 9.13 -13.83 -8.25
C THR A 8 9.94 -13.46 -7.02
N THR A 9 11.22 -13.82 -7.02
CA THR A 9 12.18 -13.53 -5.93
C THR A 9 12.94 -12.22 -6.11
N TYR A 10 12.83 -11.59 -7.28
CA TYR A 10 13.46 -10.31 -7.59
C TYR A 10 12.60 -9.47 -8.54
N VAL A 11 12.87 -8.17 -8.54
CA VAL A 11 12.33 -7.17 -9.47
C VAL A 11 13.40 -6.14 -9.81
N LEU A 12 13.48 -5.72 -11.06
CA LEU A 12 14.31 -4.64 -11.56
C LEU A 12 13.53 -3.32 -11.51
N GLY A 13 14.24 -2.20 -11.48
CA GLY A 13 13.62 -0.88 -11.33
C GLY A 13 12.79 -0.44 -12.53
N ASP A 14 13.19 -0.84 -13.73
CA ASP A 14 12.55 -0.53 -15.02
C ASP A 14 11.46 -1.53 -15.42
N GLU A 15 11.23 -2.58 -14.62
CA GLU A 15 10.15 -3.52 -14.86
C GLU A 15 8.78 -2.84 -14.74
N LYS A 16 7.86 -3.22 -15.64
CA LYS A 16 6.47 -2.80 -15.57
C LYS A 16 5.80 -3.39 -14.33
N ALA A 17 5.08 -2.55 -13.62
CA ALA A 17 4.35 -2.89 -12.42
C ALA A 17 2.96 -2.24 -12.42
N ILE A 18 2.01 -2.97 -11.87
CA ILE A 18 0.58 -2.61 -11.84
C ILE A 18 0.08 -2.33 -10.43
N ALA A 19 0.85 -2.69 -9.40
CA ALA A 19 0.52 -2.31 -8.03
C ALA A 19 1.74 -2.37 -7.10
N PHE A 20 1.71 -1.50 -6.09
CA PHE A 20 2.62 -1.53 -4.95
C PHE A 20 1.81 -1.50 -3.65
N TYR A 21 2.19 -2.36 -2.72
CA TYR A 21 1.62 -2.40 -1.39
C TYR A 21 2.69 -2.49 -0.31
N GLU A 22 2.44 -1.81 0.80
CA GLU A 22 3.14 -2.01 2.06
C GLU A 22 2.12 -2.35 3.14
N MET A 23 2.16 -3.56 3.70
CA MET A 23 1.15 -3.98 4.67
C MET A 23 1.65 -5.01 5.68
N ASN A 24 0.96 -5.04 6.83
CA ASN A 24 1.22 -5.99 7.91
C ASN A 24 0.45 -7.30 7.63
N LEU A 25 1.17 -8.37 7.26
CA LEU A 25 0.61 -9.69 6.99
C LEU A 25 1.05 -10.72 8.04
N SER A 26 0.29 -11.81 8.13
CA SER A 26 0.71 -12.99 8.88
C SER A 26 1.89 -13.69 8.20
N SER A 27 2.85 -14.11 9.00
CA SER A 27 3.97 -14.97 8.65
C SER A 27 4.01 -16.16 9.62
N PRO A 28 4.79 -17.21 9.32
CA PRO A 28 4.95 -18.35 10.22
C PRO A 28 5.48 -17.99 11.61
N THR A 29 6.15 -16.85 11.75
CA THR A 29 6.77 -16.38 12.99
C THR A 29 6.01 -15.26 13.68
N GLY A 30 4.83 -14.88 13.17
CA GLY A 30 3.99 -13.81 13.70
C GLY A 30 3.57 -12.82 12.62
N ARG A 31 3.21 -11.60 12.99
CA ARG A 31 2.90 -10.56 12.00
C ARG A 31 4.18 -9.85 11.57
N ARG A 32 4.32 -9.59 10.28
CA ARG A 32 5.47 -8.92 9.66
C ARG A 32 4.98 -7.91 8.63
N ARG A 33 5.80 -6.91 8.36
CA ARG A 33 5.51 -5.90 7.33
C ARG A 33 6.14 -6.35 6.02
N TYR A 34 5.35 -6.33 4.95
CA TYR A 34 5.78 -6.75 3.62
C TYR A 34 5.65 -5.62 2.62
N GLU A 35 6.67 -5.47 1.79
CA GLU A 35 6.58 -4.82 0.49
C GLU A 35 6.10 -5.87 -0.53
N ILE A 36 5.03 -5.54 -1.26
CA ILE A 36 4.44 -6.40 -2.28
C ILE A 36 4.33 -5.60 -3.56
N ILE A 37 4.87 -6.13 -4.65
CA ILE A 37 4.83 -5.48 -5.96
C ILE A 37 4.27 -6.47 -6.96
N TRP A 38 3.33 -6.02 -7.77
CA TRP A 38 2.77 -6.80 -8.87
C TRP A 38 3.43 -6.34 -10.16
N VAL A 39 4.36 -7.14 -10.67
CA VAL A 39 5.05 -6.88 -11.94
C VAL A 39 4.39 -7.63 -13.08
N VAL A 40 4.53 -7.14 -14.31
CA VAL A 40 4.01 -7.82 -15.50
C VAL A 40 5.16 -8.40 -16.29
N ARG A 41 5.17 -9.73 -16.46
CA ARG A 41 6.15 -10.49 -17.25
C ARG A 41 5.43 -11.45 -18.15
N ASP A 42 5.77 -11.45 -19.44
CA ASP A 42 5.12 -12.29 -20.45
C ASP A 42 3.57 -12.20 -20.39
N ASP A 43 3.07 -10.96 -20.27
CA ASP A 43 1.63 -10.61 -20.12
C ASP A 43 0.93 -11.22 -18.90
N LYS A 44 1.70 -11.69 -17.91
CA LYS A 44 1.18 -12.24 -16.66
C LYS A 44 1.61 -11.42 -15.46
N ALA A 45 0.67 -11.22 -14.54
CA ALA A 45 0.94 -10.61 -13.26
C ALA A 45 1.74 -11.57 -12.37
N CYS A 46 2.90 -11.12 -11.91
CA CYS A 46 3.76 -11.83 -10.98
C CYS A 46 3.89 -11.05 -9.67
N GLU A 47 3.72 -11.72 -8.54
CA GLU A 47 3.88 -11.12 -7.23
C GLU A 47 5.35 -11.22 -6.79
N PHE A 48 5.94 -10.08 -6.49
CA PHE A 48 7.16 -9.96 -5.70
C PHE A 48 6.79 -9.63 -4.26
N ARG A 49 7.35 -10.36 -3.30
CA ARG A 49 7.12 -10.15 -1.87
C ARG A 49 8.42 -10.10 -1.10
N LYS A 50 8.61 -9.06 -0.30
CA LYS A 50 9.79 -8.87 0.55
C LYS A 50 9.39 -8.48 1.96
N ASP A 51 9.90 -9.21 2.96
CA ASP A 51 9.80 -8.80 4.37
C ASP A 51 10.66 -7.54 4.57
N ILE A 52 10.04 -6.46 5.04
CA ILE A 52 10.69 -5.16 5.29
C ILE A 52 10.75 -4.80 6.77
N GLY A 53 10.48 -5.74 7.67
CA GLY A 53 10.69 -5.57 9.09
C GLY A 53 9.48 -5.90 9.98
N PRO A 54 9.58 -5.54 11.27
CA PRO A 54 8.47 -5.72 12.20
C PRO A 54 7.25 -4.88 11.80
N VAL A 55 6.11 -5.26 12.36
CA VAL A 55 4.87 -4.48 12.27
C VAL A 55 5.11 -3.07 12.77
N THR A 56 4.53 -2.11 12.08
CA THR A 56 4.46 -0.72 12.52
C THR A 56 3.00 -0.29 12.57
N ASP A 57 2.71 0.71 13.41
CA ASP A 57 1.40 1.38 13.49
C ASP A 57 1.21 2.41 12.37
N VAL A 58 2.16 2.48 11.43
CA VAL A 58 2.13 3.42 10.31
C VAL A 58 1.13 2.95 9.26
N ASP A 59 0.55 3.90 8.53
CA ASP A 59 -0.41 3.64 7.46
C ASP A 59 0.14 2.65 6.44
N GLN A 60 -0.68 1.64 6.14
CA GLN A 60 -0.41 0.72 5.04
C GLN A 60 -0.52 1.46 3.72
N ILE A 61 0.49 1.31 2.87
CA ILE A 61 0.49 1.97 1.56
C ILE A 61 -0.16 1.05 0.56
N ARG A 62 -1.07 1.61 -0.23
CA ARG A 62 -1.73 0.90 -1.33
C ARG A 62 -1.77 1.80 -2.55
N ILE A 63 -1.00 1.43 -3.55
CA ILE A 63 -0.94 2.12 -4.84
C ILE A 63 -1.43 1.14 -5.90
N PRO A 64 -2.75 1.03 -6.11
CA PRO A 64 -3.28 0.36 -7.29
C PRO A 64 -2.99 1.23 -8.52
N SER A 65 -2.33 0.68 -9.53
CA SER A 65 -2.10 1.39 -10.78
C SER A 65 -2.97 0.85 -11.90
N HIS A 66 -3.84 1.71 -12.43
CA HIS A 66 -4.60 1.42 -13.64
C HIS A 66 -3.78 1.67 -14.92
N MET A 67 -2.61 2.30 -14.81
CA MET A 67 -1.66 2.54 -15.89
C MET A 67 -0.34 1.77 -15.63
N GLU A 68 0.44 1.48 -16.66
CA GLU A 68 1.74 0.83 -16.47
C GLU A 68 2.74 1.81 -15.85
N HIS A 69 3.15 1.56 -14.60
CA HIS A 69 4.27 2.25 -13.97
C HIS A 69 5.49 1.35 -13.95
N THR A 70 6.67 1.91 -13.70
CA THR A 70 7.84 1.11 -13.36
C THR A 70 7.88 0.78 -11.86
N VAL A 71 8.59 -0.30 -11.49
CA VAL A 71 8.84 -0.64 -10.09
C VAL A 71 9.47 0.53 -9.32
N SER A 72 10.43 1.23 -9.95
CA SER A 72 11.08 2.40 -9.36
C SER A 72 10.09 3.53 -9.11
N GLU A 73 9.23 3.85 -10.08
CA GLU A 73 8.20 4.90 -9.93
C GLU A 73 7.25 4.58 -8.77
N LEU A 74 6.76 3.34 -8.68
CA LEU A 74 5.86 2.96 -7.60
C LEU A 74 6.52 3.03 -6.22
N ARG A 75 7.79 2.65 -6.11
CA ARG A 75 8.57 2.78 -4.87
C ARG A 75 8.80 4.25 -4.51
N GLU A 76 9.03 5.10 -5.51
CA GLU A 76 9.18 6.54 -5.30
C GLU A 76 7.88 7.15 -4.81
N MET A 77 6.75 6.83 -5.45
CA MET A 77 5.41 7.26 -5.01
C MET A 77 5.13 6.79 -3.57
N ALA A 78 5.44 5.54 -3.24
CA ALA A 78 5.29 5.04 -1.88
C ALA A 78 6.16 5.81 -0.88
N SER A 79 7.40 6.15 -1.26
CA SER A 79 8.30 6.96 -0.44
C SER A 79 7.76 8.38 -0.24
N GLN A 80 7.19 8.99 -1.28
CA GLN A 80 6.55 10.30 -1.18
C GLN A 80 5.30 10.26 -0.28
N LEU A 81 4.49 9.20 -0.34
CA LEU A 81 3.34 9.02 0.55
C LEU A 81 3.76 8.90 2.03
N LYS A 82 4.90 8.26 2.32
CA LYS A 82 5.45 8.19 3.70
C LYS A 82 5.88 9.54 4.25
N LEU A 83 6.31 10.44 3.36
CA LEU A 83 6.78 11.77 3.74
C LEU A 83 5.63 12.77 3.92
N ARG A 84 4.43 12.45 3.44
CA ARG A 84 3.26 13.28 3.70
C ARG A 84 2.90 13.09 5.18
N PRO A 85 2.91 14.16 6.00
CA PRO A 85 2.20 14.09 7.26
C PRO A 85 0.76 13.70 6.92
N VAL A 86 0.25 12.67 7.57
CA VAL A 86 -1.19 12.43 7.62
C VAL A 86 -1.74 13.72 8.20
N ASP A 87 -2.29 14.58 7.34
CA ASP A 87 -3.05 15.72 7.79
C ASP A 87 -4.10 15.12 8.73
N LYS A 88 -3.93 15.33 10.04
CA LYS A 88 -4.95 15.07 11.07
C LYS A 88 -6.12 16.05 10.88
N LEU A 89 -6.47 16.34 9.65
CA LEU A 89 -7.36 17.37 9.18
C LEU A 89 -8.61 16.71 8.62
N ASP A 90 -9.19 15.77 9.38
CA ASP A 90 -10.55 15.28 9.10
C ASP A 90 -11.30 14.74 10.32
N LEU A 91 -10.65 14.52 11.48
CA LEU A 91 -11.38 14.17 12.71
C LEU A 91 -11.86 15.38 13.52
N ALA A 92 -11.18 16.54 13.44
CA ALA A 92 -11.59 17.73 14.19
C ALA A 92 -12.69 18.57 13.50
N GLY A 93 -12.95 18.32 12.21
CA GLY A 93 -13.97 19.03 11.44
C GLY A 93 -15.39 18.45 11.56
N LEU A 94 -15.51 17.16 11.90
CA LEU A 94 -16.81 16.49 12.01
C LEU A 94 -17.48 16.69 13.39
N ASP A 95 -16.69 17.03 14.42
CA ASP A 95 -17.23 17.28 15.77
C ASP A 95 -17.95 18.64 15.88
N LYS A 96 -17.60 19.60 15.01
CA LYS A 96 -18.24 20.92 15.01
C LYS A 96 -19.62 20.94 14.37
N ILE A 97 -19.95 19.96 13.54
CA ILE A 97 -21.27 19.89 12.87
C ILE A 97 -22.33 19.31 13.83
N LYS A 98 -21.93 18.54 14.85
CA LYS A 98 -22.88 17.94 15.81
C LYS A 98 -23.31 18.87 16.94
N THR A 99 -22.61 19.97 17.18
CA THR A 99 -22.94 20.89 18.29
C THR A 99 -23.89 22.04 17.92
N GLU A 100 -24.17 22.29 16.64
CA GLU A 100 -25.04 23.41 16.23
C GLU A 100 -26.50 23.02 15.89
N THR A 101 -26.85 21.73 15.89
CA THR A 101 -28.24 21.28 15.72
C THR A 101 -28.88 20.79 17.03
N GLY A 102 -28.32 21.17 18.17
CA GLY A 102 -28.70 20.68 19.49
C GLY A 102 -28.92 21.79 20.52
N THR A 103 -29.73 22.80 20.20
CA THR A 103 -30.45 23.54 21.23
C THR A 103 -31.93 23.46 20.92
N SER A 104 -32.59 22.65 21.75
CA SER A 104 -34.03 22.52 21.88
C SER A 104 -34.62 23.75 22.58
N GLU A 105 -35.94 23.88 22.41
CA GLU A 105 -36.94 24.64 23.21
C GLU A 105 -37.19 26.11 22.84
#